data_AF-Q5QZG4-F1
#
_entry.id   AF-Q5QZG4-F1
#
_cell.length_a   1.000
_cell.length_b   1.000
_cell.length_c   1.000
_cell.angle_alpha   90.00
_cell.angle_beta   90.00
_cell.angle_gamma   90.00
#
_symmetry.space_group_name_H-M   'P 1'
#
loop_
_entity.id
_entity.type
_entity.pdbx_description
1 polymer ?
#
loop_
_entity_poly.entity_id
_entity_poly.type
_entity_poly.pdbx_seq_one_letter_code
_entity_poly.pdbx_strand_id
1 'polypeptide(L)'
;MKSTGIMFAAALTLSLSANAQTPPEQSMDKPWESLYENPGKTPYDNDQSEHGKLLQARWKSCSGMVLKTNMVAKTVADLKDNPDDYYVTEEQNRKQLERFFPTDTGTYQDTINERILALGYEHWKMGRGKADSSPELSQLVWDWCTSQTADNFKGL
;
A
#
# COMPACT_ATOMS: atom_id res chain seq x y z
N MET A 1 27.37 -57.44 46.34
CA MET A 1 27.91 -56.09 46.10
C MET A 1 27.75 -55.77 44.62
N LYS A 2 27.34 -54.54 44.33
CA LYS A 2 27.06 -53.95 43.01
C LYS A 2 28.26 -54.01 42.07
N SER A 3 28.04 -54.23 40.78
CA SER A 3 28.54 -53.30 39.75
C SER A 3 27.84 -53.53 38.42
N THR A 4 27.23 -52.45 37.93
CA THR A 4 26.42 -52.32 36.73
C THR A 4 27.36 -52.00 35.55
N GLY A 5 27.36 -52.83 34.50
CA GLY A 5 28.10 -52.56 33.26
C GLY A 5 27.14 -52.05 32.18
N ILE A 6 27.34 -50.79 31.79
CA ILE A 6 26.45 -49.96 30.97
C ILE A 6 26.52 -50.36 29.49
N MET A 7 25.36 -50.62 28.86
CA MET A 7 25.22 -50.71 27.40
C MET A 7 25.38 -49.32 26.77
N PHE A 8 26.34 -49.16 25.85
CA PHE A 8 26.42 -48.00 24.98
C PHE A 8 25.35 -48.10 23.88
N ALA A 9 24.26 -47.35 24.02
CA ALA A 9 23.36 -47.07 22.91
C ALA A 9 23.89 -45.84 22.16
N ALA A 10 24.36 -46.05 20.93
CA ALA A 10 24.69 -44.98 20.01
C ALA A 10 23.38 -44.29 19.57
N ALA A 11 23.09 -43.13 20.13
CA ALA A 11 22.01 -42.27 19.68
C ALA A 11 22.45 -41.55 18.40
N LEU A 12 21.96 -42.01 17.24
CA LEU A 12 22.01 -41.22 16.01
C LEU A 12 21.14 -39.97 16.21
N THR A 13 21.77 -38.83 16.44
CA THR A 13 21.13 -37.52 16.38
C THR A 13 20.88 -37.16 14.91
N LEU A 14 19.71 -37.57 14.40
CA LEU A 14 19.16 -37.02 13.16
C LEU A 14 18.98 -35.52 13.35
N SER A 15 19.92 -34.76 12.79
CA SER A 15 19.85 -33.31 12.70
C SER A 15 18.70 -32.99 11.75
N LEU A 16 17.50 -32.83 12.29
CA LEU A 16 16.38 -32.22 11.59
C LEU A 16 16.78 -30.77 11.32
N SER A 17 17.39 -30.54 10.16
CA SER A 17 17.46 -29.23 9.54
C SER A 17 16.02 -28.79 9.37
N ALA A 18 15.52 -28.00 10.31
CA ALA A 18 14.32 -27.21 10.09
C ALA A 18 14.68 -26.28 8.92
N ASN A 19 14.35 -26.70 7.71
CA ASN A 19 14.14 -25.75 6.63
C ASN A 19 13.09 -24.80 7.18
N ALA A 20 13.52 -23.61 7.56
CA ALA A 20 12.62 -22.48 7.75
C ALA A 20 11.92 -22.35 6.39
N GLN A 21 10.77 -22.99 6.26
CA GLN A 21 9.85 -22.70 5.18
C GLN A 21 9.51 -21.25 5.41
N THR A 22 10.10 -20.38 4.59
CA THR A 22 9.58 -19.04 4.38
C THR A 22 8.07 -19.22 4.23
N PRO A 23 7.26 -18.52 5.04
CA PRO A 23 5.81 -18.56 4.88
C PRO A 23 5.50 -18.40 3.40
N PRO A 24 4.53 -19.16 2.83
CA PRO A 24 4.16 -18.96 1.44
C PRO A 24 3.91 -17.47 1.26
N GLU A 25 4.67 -16.84 0.35
CA GLU A 25 4.40 -15.48 -0.09
C GLU A 25 2.90 -15.45 -0.40
N GLN A 26 2.13 -14.69 0.39
CA GLN A 26 0.75 -14.43 0.01
C GLN A 26 0.83 -13.83 -1.39
N SER A 27 0.38 -14.57 -2.39
CA SER A 27 0.28 -14.08 -3.75
C SER A 27 -0.60 -12.85 -3.71
N MET A 28 0.02 -11.68 -3.74
CA MET A 28 -0.66 -10.40 -3.70
C MET A 28 -0.97 -9.98 -5.13
N ASP A 29 -1.71 -10.81 -5.86
CA ASP A 29 -2.02 -10.54 -7.28
C ASP A 29 -2.81 -9.25 -7.46
N LYS A 30 -3.57 -8.84 -6.43
CA LYS A 30 -4.40 -7.61 -6.41
C LYS A 30 -4.44 -6.98 -5.02
N PRO A 31 -3.32 -6.39 -4.56
CA PRO A 31 -3.20 -5.92 -3.19
C PRO A 31 -4.19 -4.81 -2.84
N TRP A 32 -4.62 -4.02 -3.84
CA TRP A 32 -5.60 -2.97 -3.69
C TRP A 32 -6.99 -3.44 -3.23
N GLU A 33 -7.38 -4.70 -3.47
CA GLU A 33 -8.70 -5.21 -3.09
C GLU A 33 -8.87 -5.29 -1.55
N SER A 34 -7.77 -5.44 -0.81
CA SER A 34 -7.77 -5.59 0.64
C SER A 34 -7.50 -4.30 1.43
N LEU A 35 -7.15 -3.20 0.75
CA LEU A 35 -6.62 -1.99 1.41
C LEU A 35 -7.64 -1.29 2.30
N TYR A 36 -8.92 -1.35 1.94
CA TYR A 36 -10.01 -0.74 2.72
C TYR A 36 -10.35 -1.55 3.98
N GLU A 37 -10.15 -2.87 3.94
CA GLU A 37 -10.41 -3.75 5.08
C GLU A 37 -9.25 -3.75 6.09
N ASN A 38 -8.03 -3.55 5.60
CA ASN A 38 -6.81 -3.64 6.41
C ASN A 38 -5.83 -2.50 6.10
N PRO A 39 -6.21 -1.23 6.31
CA PRO A 39 -5.37 -0.11 5.98
C PRO A 39 -4.05 -0.16 6.76
N GLY A 40 -2.93 -0.08 6.04
CA GLY A 40 -1.60 -0.02 6.62
C GLY A 40 -0.96 -1.36 7.00
N LYS A 41 -1.66 -2.50 6.87
CA LYS A 41 -1.03 -3.82 6.98
C LYS A 41 -0.16 -4.10 5.76
N THR A 42 1.01 -4.69 5.98
CA THR A 42 1.94 -5.03 4.91
C THR A 42 2.33 -6.51 5.02
N PRO A 43 2.62 -7.20 3.89
CA PRO A 43 3.15 -8.56 3.94
C PRO A 43 4.57 -8.61 4.54
N TYR A 44 5.20 -7.46 4.74
CA TYR A 44 6.58 -7.31 5.19
C TYR A 44 6.69 -6.92 6.68
N ASP A 45 5.58 -6.87 7.43
CA ASP A 45 5.56 -6.38 8.82
C ASP A 45 6.50 -7.17 9.76
N ASN A 46 6.80 -8.43 9.43
CA ASN A 46 7.71 -9.27 10.20
C ASN A 46 9.19 -9.16 9.79
N ASP A 47 9.50 -8.51 8.66
CA ASP A 47 10.88 -8.33 8.19
C ASP A 47 11.47 -7.01 8.71
N GLN A 48 12.36 -7.13 9.70
CA GLN A 48 13.02 -5.99 10.35
C GLN A 48 14.35 -5.58 9.69
N SER A 49 14.75 -6.24 8.60
CA SER A 49 15.95 -5.86 7.84
C SER A 49 15.78 -4.49 7.18
N GLU A 50 16.88 -3.83 6.80
CA GLU A 50 16.80 -2.56 6.06
C GLU A 50 16.07 -2.70 4.73
N HIS A 51 16.20 -3.87 4.07
CA HIS A 51 15.45 -4.20 2.88
C HIS A 51 13.95 -4.33 3.17
N GLY A 52 13.59 -5.06 4.23
CA GLY A 52 12.21 -5.21 4.68
C GLY A 52 11.55 -3.88 5.00
N LYS A 53 12.24 -2.99 5.73
CA LYS A 53 11.76 -1.63 6.03
C LYS A 53 11.51 -0.81 4.77
N LEU A 54 12.37 -0.93 3.76
CA LEU A 54 12.20 -0.24 2.48
C LEU A 54 10.96 -0.74 1.72
N LEU A 55 10.75 -2.06 1.70
CA LEU A 55 9.55 -2.67 1.12
C LEU A 55 8.28 -2.27 1.86
N GLN A 56 8.32 -2.21 3.19
CA GLN A 56 7.21 -1.71 4.02
C GLN A 56 6.89 -0.24 3.71
N ALA A 57 7.91 0.62 3.57
CA ALA A 57 7.71 2.04 3.25
C ALA A 57 7.03 2.19 1.88
N ARG A 58 7.58 1.55 0.84
CA ARG A 58 6.97 1.53 -0.50
C ARG A 58 5.54 0.99 -0.47
N TRP A 59 5.30 -0.10 0.25
CA TRP A 59 3.97 -0.67 0.41
C TRP A 59 2.98 0.33 1.00
N LYS A 60 3.34 0.97 2.12
CA LYS A 60 2.51 1.95 2.82
C LYS A 60 2.22 3.15 1.94
N SER A 61 3.23 3.68 1.24
CA SER A 61 3.07 4.80 0.33
C SER A 61 2.15 4.45 -0.85
N CYS A 62 2.35 3.30 -1.51
CA CYS A 62 1.51 2.88 -2.63
C CYS A 62 0.07 2.57 -2.22
N SER A 63 -0.11 1.92 -1.06
CA SER A 63 -1.44 1.69 -0.48
C SER A 63 -2.14 3.01 -0.19
N GLY A 64 -1.45 3.95 0.46
CA GLY A 64 -1.98 5.28 0.74
C GLY A 64 -2.33 6.05 -0.54
N MET A 65 -1.50 5.92 -1.58
CA MET A 65 -1.74 6.55 -2.87
C MET A 65 -3.01 6.03 -3.54
N VAL A 66 -3.26 4.71 -3.51
CA VAL A 66 -4.50 4.10 -4.03
C VAL A 66 -5.72 4.69 -3.33
N LEU A 67 -5.73 4.69 -1.99
CA LEU A 67 -6.86 5.19 -1.20
C LEU A 67 -7.12 6.68 -1.47
N LYS A 68 -6.07 7.49 -1.46
CA LYS A 68 -6.14 8.95 -1.68
C LYS A 68 -6.57 9.29 -3.10
N THR A 69 -6.12 8.54 -4.11
CA THR A 69 -6.52 8.79 -5.50
C THR A 69 -7.99 8.46 -5.73
N ASN A 70 -8.48 7.34 -5.17
CA ASN A 70 -9.91 7.02 -5.23
C ASN A 70 -10.76 8.08 -4.51
N MET A 71 -10.30 8.58 -3.36
CA MET A 71 -10.94 9.70 -2.65
C MET A 71 -11.04 10.94 -3.55
N VAL A 72 -9.94 11.36 -4.18
CA VAL A 72 -9.94 12.51 -5.11
C VAL A 72 -10.91 12.28 -6.26
N ALA A 73 -10.83 11.13 -6.93
CA ALA A 73 -11.70 10.79 -8.05
C ALA A 73 -13.19 10.85 -7.66
N LYS A 74 -13.53 10.30 -6.49
CA LYS A 74 -14.88 10.32 -5.94
C LYS A 74 -15.34 11.73 -5.59
N THR A 75 -14.52 12.52 -4.89
CA THR A 75 -14.85 13.93 -4.58
C THR A 75 -15.11 14.76 -5.83
N VAL A 76 -14.33 14.53 -6.89
CA VAL A 76 -14.55 15.20 -8.19
C VAL A 76 -15.82 14.71 -8.87
N ALA A 77 -16.09 13.40 -8.83
CA ALA A 77 -17.29 12.82 -9.41
C ALA A 77 -18.56 13.32 -8.74
N ASP A 78 -18.61 13.27 -7.42
CA ASP A 78 -19.80 13.61 -6.66
C ASP A 78 -20.18 15.08 -6.89
N LEU A 79 -19.21 16.00 -6.90
CA LEU A 79 -19.44 17.41 -7.19
C LEU A 79 -19.86 17.65 -8.65
N LYS A 80 -19.28 16.93 -9.61
CA LYS A 80 -19.62 17.10 -11.03
C LYS A 80 -21.00 16.56 -11.37
N ASP A 81 -21.38 15.44 -10.76
CA ASP A 81 -22.66 14.80 -11.02
C ASP A 81 -23.80 15.44 -10.21
N ASN A 82 -23.51 16.05 -9.05
CA ASN A 82 -24.51 16.69 -8.17
C ASN A 82 -24.05 18.06 -7.65
N PRO A 83 -23.80 19.05 -8.52
CA PRO A 83 -23.21 20.33 -8.09
C PRO A 83 -24.05 21.10 -7.06
N ASP A 84 -25.37 20.92 -7.07
CA ASP A 84 -26.31 21.59 -6.16
C ASP A 84 -26.30 21.02 -4.73
N ASP A 85 -25.75 19.82 -4.53
CA ASP A 85 -25.64 19.18 -3.21
C ASP A 85 -24.44 19.73 -2.39
N TYR A 86 -23.58 20.53 -3.02
CA TYR A 86 -22.34 21.03 -2.43
C TYR A 86 -22.28 22.55 -2.41
N TYR A 87 -21.86 23.13 -1.28
CA TYR A 87 -21.66 24.58 -1.11
C TYR A 87 -20.32 25.09 -1.68
N VAL A 88 -19.71 24.36 -2.61
CA VAL A 88 -18.41 24.71 -3.20
C VAL A 88 -18.46 24.61 -4.71
N THR A 89 -17.77 25.52 -5.40
CA THR A 89 -17.58 25.43 -6.85
C THR A 89 -16.51 24.39 -7.19
N GLU A 90 -16.47 23.95 -8.46
CA GLU A 90 -15.38 23.08 -8.94
C GLU A 90 -13.98 23.69 -8.70
N GLU A 91 -13.84 25.01 -8.88
CA GLU A 91 -12.58 25.71 -8.63
C GLU A 91 -12.21 25.71 -7.14
N GLN A 92 -13.19 25.93 -6.26
CA GLN A 92 -12.95 25.90 -4.81
C GLN A 92 -12.59 24.50 -4.35
N ASN A 93 -13.28 23.47 -4.85
CA ASN A 93 -12.96 22.08 -4.58
C ASN A 93 -11.54 21.73 -5.06
N ARG A 94 -11.17 22.15 -6.28
CA ARG A 94 -9.81 21.96 -6.79
C ARG A 94 -8.76 22.58 -5.87
N LYS A 95 -8.95 23.83 -5.45
CA LYS A 95 -8.05 24.52 -4.51
C LYS A 95 -8.03 23.87 -3.12
N GLN A 96 -9.10 23.21 -2.68
CA GLN A 96 -9.10 22.47 -1.42
C GLN A 96 -8.29 21.18 -1.53
N LEU A 97 -8.45 20.43 -2.63
CA LEU A 97 -7.67 19.24 -2.91
C LEU A 97 -6.18 19.56 -3.09
N GLU A 98 -5.83 20.61 -3.82
CA GLU A 98 -4.43 21.08 -3.96
C GLU A 98 -3.81 21.47 -2.62
N ARG A 99 -4.59 22.03 -1.67
CA ARG A 99 -4.12 22.32 -0.31
C ARG A 99 -3.96 21.07 0.55
N PHE A 100 -4.79 20.05 0.32
CA PHE A 100 -4.71 18.78 1.04
C PHE A 100 -3.54 17.91 0.55
N PHE A 101 -3.16 18.08 -0.71
CA PHE A 101 -2.04 17.38 -1.37
C PHE A 101 -0.97 18.40 -1.82
N PRO A 102 -0.21 19.00 -0.90
CA PRO A 102 0.80 20.01 -1.24
C PRO A 102 1.91 19.42 -2.13
N THR A 103 2.46 20.24 -3.02
CA THR A 103 3.45 19.83 -4.03
C THR A 103 4.71 20.72 -4.03
N ASP A 104 4.92 21.47 -2.94
CA ASP A 104 5.88 22.57 -2.84
C ASP A 104 6.93 22.36 -1.72
N THR A 105 7.12 21.11 -1.27
CA THR A 105 8.04 20.80 -0.16
C THR A 105 9.47 20.45 -0.59
N GLY A 106 9.69 20.18 -1.88
CA GLY A 106 10.94 19.70 -2.46
C GLY A 106 11.22 18.20 -2.20
N THR A 107 10.21 17.42 -1.80
CA THR A 107 10.39 16.01 -1.41
C THR A 107 9.70 15.06 -2.40
N TYR A 108 10.02 13.76 -2.33
CA TYR A 108 9.31 12.76 -3.15
C TYR A 108 7.80 12.67 -2.83
N GLN A 109 7.38 13.12 -1.64
CA GLN A 109 5.96 13.24 -1.31
C GLN A 109 5.23 14.22 -2.23
N ASP A 110 5.91 15.23 -2.78
CA ASP A 110 5.32 16.14 -3.77
C ASP A 110 4.99 15.40 -5.06
N THR A 111 5.89 14.54 -5.55
CA THR A 111 5.64 13.70 -6.72
C THR A 111 4.45 12.75 -6.50
N ILE A 112 4.34 12.17 -5.30
CA ILE A 112 3.19 11.34 -4.93
C ILE A 112 1.89 12.17 -4.94
N ASN A 113 1.92 13.35 -4.32
CA ASN A 113 0.76 14.24 -4.20
C ASN A 113 0.29 14.77 -5.57
N GLU A 114 1.22 15.21 -6.42
CA GLU A 114 0.95 15.62 -7.80
C GLU A 114 0.29 14.48 -8.57
N ARG A 115 0.80 13.25 -8.40
CA ARG A 115 0.26 12.09 -9.11
C ARG A 115 -1.12 11.66 -8.60
N ILE A 116 -1.39 11.75 -7.30
CA ILE A 116 -2.72 11.54 -6.72
C ILE A 116 -3.74 12.51 -7.34
N LEU A 117 -3.40 13.80 -7.38
CA LEU A 117 -4.25 14.83 -7.96
C LEU A 117 -4.48 14.56 -9.46
N ALA A 118 -3.41 14.35 -10.23
CA ALA A 118 -3.48 14.12 -11.67
C ALA A 118 -4.38 12.93 -12.02
N LEU A 119 -4.14 11.77 -11.40
CA LEU A 119 -4.93 10.56 -11.66
C LEU A 119 -6.37 10.70 -11.18
N GLY A 120 -6.60 11.33 -10.02
CA GLY A 120 -7.93 11.56 -9.50
C GLY A 120 -8.77 12.47 -10.38
N TYR A 121 -8.17 13.54 -10.92
CA TYR A 121 -8.85 14.43 -11.88
C TYR A 121 -9.01 13.80 -13.26
N GLU A 122 -8.02 13.07 -13.77
CA GLU A 122 -8.10 12.44 -15.11
C GLU A 122 -9.15 11.32 -15.14
N HIS A 123 -9.21 10.51 -14.07
CA HIS A 123 -10.03 9.32 -13.99
C HIS A 123 -11.24 9.46 -13.08
N TRP A 124 -11.69 10.68 -12.76
CA TRP A 124 -12.79 10.94 -11.83
C TRP A 124 -14.06 10.11 -12.11
N LYS A 125 -14.36 9.82 -13.38
CA LYS A 125 -15.53 9.02 -13.78
C LYS A 125 -15.50 7.60 -13.20
N MET A 126 -14.33 7.06 -12.88
CA MET A 126 -14.16 5.76 -12.22
C MET A 126 -14.57 5.81 -10.74
N GLY A 127 -14.59 7.00 -10.12
CA GLY A 127 -15.05 7.22 -8.75
C GLY A 127 -16.58 7.34 -8.60
N ARG A 128 -17.34 7.22 -9.70
CA ARG A 128 -18.80 7.31 -9.69
C ARG A 128 -19.45 6.14 -8.94
N GLY A 129 -20.63 6.41 -8.39
CA GLY A 129 -21.46 5.40 -7.73
C GLY A 129 -21.23 5.33 -6.22
N LYS A 130 -21.73 4.26 -5.60
CA LYS A 130 -21.74 4.14 -4.13
C LYS A 130 -20.47 3.55 -3.55
N ALA A 131 -19.65 2.86 -4.35
CA ALA A 131 -18.39 2.30 -3.88
C ALA A 131 -17.38 3.42 -3.56
N ASP A 132 -16.50 3.15 -2.61
CA ASP A 132 -15.41 4.06 -2.24
C ASP A 132 -14.15 3.87 -3.11
N SER A 133 -14.17 2.89 -4.02
CA SER A 133 -13.09 2.62 -4.95
C SER A 133 -13.56 2.01 -6.26
N SER A 134 -12.73 2.19 -7.29
CA SER A 134 -12.75 1.40 -8.53
C SER A 134 -11.53 0.48 -8.56
N PRO A 135 -11.69 -0.83 -8.84
CA PRO A 135 -10.56 -1.74 -9.05
C PRO A 135 -9.62 -1.27 -10.16
N GLU A 136 -10.15 -0.73 -11.25
CA GLU A 136 -9.38 -0.25 -12.39
C GLU A 136 -8.49 0.95 -12.03
N LEU A 137 -9.06 1.95 -11.33
CA LEU A 137 -8.28 3.10 -10.85
C LEU A 137 -7.23 2.65 -9.81
N SER A 138 -7.62 1.73 -8.93
CA SER A 138 -6.71 1.25 -7.89
C SER A 138 -5.52 0.48 -8.46
N GLN A 139 -5.76 -0.36 -9.46
CA GLN A 139 -4.70 -1.03 -10.21
C GLN A 139 -3.78 -0.04 -10.90
N LEU A 140 -4.34 0.93 -11.63
CA LEU A 140 -3.54 1.93 -12.35
C LEU A 140 -2.61 2.72 -11.42
N VAL A 141 -3.12 3.13 -10.26
CA VAL A 141 -2.33 3.83 -9.24
C VAL A 141 -1.27 2.92 -8.64
N TRP A 142 -1.64 1.68 -8.33
CA TRP A 142 -0.73 0.69 -7.77
C TRP A 142 0.43 0.39 -8.70
N ASP A 143 0.15 0.13 -9.97
CA ASP A 143 1.14 -0.18 -11.00
C ASP A 143 2.10 0.98 -11.21
N TRP A 144 1.59 2.22 -11.26
CA TRP A 144 2.46 3.39 -11.33
C TRP A 144 3.37 3.50 -10.10
N CYS A 145 2.81 3.41 -8.89
CA CYS A 145 3.58 3.60 -7.66
C CYS A 145 4.63 2.49 -7.48
N THR A 146 4.26 1.25 -7.80
CA THR A 146 5.20 0.13 -7.72
C THR A 146 6.21 0.12 -8.88
N SER A 147 6.00 0.84 -9.97
CA SER A 147 7.07 1.01 -10.97
C SER A 147 8.22 1.93 -10.53
N GLN A 148 8.05 2.67 -9.42
CA GLN A 148 9.03 3.62 -8.92
C GLN A 148 10.16 2.94 -8.12
N THR A 149 11.36 3.53 -8.15
CA THR A 149 12.52 3.03 -7.38
C THR A 149 12.21 3.03 -5.89
N ALA A 150 12.51 1.92 -5.20
CA ALA A 150 12.22 1.74 -3.78
C ALA A 150 12.89 2.81 -2.89
N ASP A 151 14.07 3.30 -3.26
CA ASP A 151 14.80 4.36 -2.54
C ASP A 151 14.04 5.68 -2.44
N ASN A 152 13.14 5.96 -3.39
CA ASN A 152 12.31 7.18 -3.35
C ASN A 152 11.36 7.20 -2.13
N PHE A 153 11.06 6.04 -1.57
CA PHE A 153 10.15 5.89 -0.43
C PHE A 153 10.88 5.92 0.92
N LYS A 154 12.21 6.06 0.92
CA LYS A 154 12.99 6.09 2.16
C LYS A 154 12.68 7.36 2.96
N GLY A 155 12.16 7.18 4.18
CA GLY A 155 11.82 8.29 5.07
C GLY A 155 10.43 8.88 4.85
N LEU A 156 9.60 8.24 4.00
CA LEU A 156 8.17 8.48 3.90
C LEU A 156 7.37 7.61 4.88
#